data_AF-A0A6A0GU89-F1
#
_entry.id   AF-A0A6A0GU89-F1
#
_cell.length_a   1.000
_cell.length_b   1.000
_cell.length_c   1.000
_cell.angle_alpha   90.00
_cell.angle_beta   90.00
_cell.angle_gamma   90.00
#
_symmetry.space_group_name_H-M   'P 1'
#
loop_
_entity.id
_entity.type
_entity.pdbx_description
1 polymer ?
#
loop_
_entity_poly.entity_id
_entity_poly.type
_entity_poly.pdbx_seq_one_letter_code
_entity_poly.pdbx_strand_id
1 'polypeptide(L)'
;MYGSTYNIPICLWILDTHPYSAPMAFVKPTADMLIKASRHVDQNGKIYLPYLHEWNPDVSDLIGLVQVMIMTFSEMPPVYAKPKGAPPTPAQPAMPYPTTPYPTQPILHAIT
;
A
#
# COMPACT_ATOMS: atom_id res chain seq x y z
N MET A 1 16.49 20.79 -8.57
CA MET A 1 16.01 20.13 -7.33
C MET A 1 16.29 18.65 -7.47
N TYR A 2 17.06 18.05 -6.58
CA TYR A 2 17.37 16.61 -6.65
C TYR A 2 16.14 15.82 -6.18
N GLY A 3 15.38 15.26 -7.14
CA GLY A 3 14.36 14.28 -6.83
C GLY A 3 15.01 12.98 -6.32
N SER A 4 14.40 12.33 -5.33
CA SER A 4 14.85 10.99 -4.92
C SER A 4 14.44 9.98 -5.98
N THR A 5 15.38 9.17 -6.43
CA THR A 5 15.10 8.06 -7.36
C THR A 5 14.86 6.78 -6.54
N TYR A 6 13.78 6.07 -6.86
CA TYR A 6 13.42 4.81 -6.20
C TYR A 6 13.33 3.68 -7.22
N ASN A 7 13.90 2.53 -6.89
CA ASN A 7 13.79 1.32 -7.70
C ASN A 7 12.54 0.54 -7.28
N ILE A 8 11.50 0.60 -8.09
CA ILE A 8 10.23 -0.09 -7.84
C ILE A 8 10.29 -1.48 -8.50
N PRO A 9 10.27 -2.58 -7.73
CA PRO A 9 10.26 -3.92 -8.30
C PRO A 9 8.91 -4.21 -8.98
N ILE A 10 8.95 -4.49 -10.28
CA ILE A 10 7.79 -4.88 -11.08
C ILE A 10 7.99 -6.25 -11.72
N CYS A 11 6.89 -6.88 -12.10
CA CYS A 11 6.87 -8.13 -12.85
C CYS A 11 5.86 -8.00 -13.99
N LEU A 12 6.32 -8.23 -15.21
CA LEU A 12 5.49 -8.26 -16.41
C LEU A 12 5.38 -9.71 -16.86
N TRP A 13 4.15 -10.23 -16.86
CA TRP A 13 3.84 -11.56 -17.37
C TRP A 13 3.39 -11.40 -18.81
N ILE A 14 4.18 -11.97 -19.72
CA ILE A 14 3.90 -11.97 -21.15
C ILE A 14 3.10 -13.23 -21.45
N LEU A 15 1.91 -13.05 -22.01
CA LEU A 15 1.04 -14.15 -22.43
C LEU A 15 1.52 -14.72 -23.77
N ASP A 16 1.16 -15.96 -24.05
CA ASP A 16 1.38 -16.62 -25.35
C ASP A 16 0.71 -15.89 -26.53
N THR A 17 -0.37 -15.15 -26.25
CA THR A 17 -1.09 -14.32 -27.22
C THR A 17 -0.46 -12.94 -27.45
N HIS A 18 0.64 -12.59 -26.81
CA HIS A 18 1.32 -11.31 -27.02
C HIS A 18 1.90 -11.20 -28.45
N PRO A 19 1.80 -10.05 -29.15
CA PRO A 19 1.32 -8.75 -28.66
C PRO A 19 -0.18 -8.51 -28.78
N TYR A 20 -1.00 -9.46 -29.26
CA TYR A 20 -2.45 -9.25 -29.39
C TYR A 20 -3.17 -9.08 -28.05
N SER A 21 -2.58 -9.57 -26.96
CA SER A 21 -3.02 -9.28 -25.60
C SER A 21 -1.98 -8.48 -24.83
N ALA A 22 -2.46 -7.56 -23.99
CA ALA A 22 -1.63 -6.80 -23.06
C ALA A 22 -0.90 -7.75 -22.08
N PRO A 23 0.32 -7.39 -21.62
CA PRO A 23 0.96 -8.12 -20.54
C PRO A 23 0.17 -7.94 -19.24
N MET A 24 0.25 -8.92 -18.33
CA MET A 24 -0.22 -8.72 -16.96
C MET A 24 0.90 -8.09 -16.14
N ALA A 25 0.64 -6.96 -15.49
CA ALA A 25 1.65 -6.21 -14.76
C ALA A 25 1.39 -6.20 -13.25
N PHE A 26 2.45 -6.38 -12.48
CA PHE A 26 2.41 -6.43 -11.03
C PHE A 26 3.56 -5.67 -10.39
N VAL A 27 3.30 -5.11 -9.22
CA VAL A 27 4.31 -4.66 -8.27
C VAL A 27 4.68 -5.82 -7.35
N LYS A 28 5.97 -6.03 -7.12
CA LYS A 28 6.51 -7.14 -6.32
C LYS A 28 7.33 -6.59 -5.16
N PRO A 29 6.70 -6.14 -4.05
CA PRO A 29 7.43 -5.56 -2.93
C PRO A 29 8.49 -6.53 -2.39
N THR A 30 9.64 -5.99 -1.97
CA THR A 30 10.64 -6.74 -1.21
C THR A 30 10.15 -6.97 0.23
N ALA A 31 10.91 -7.74 1.03
CA ALA A 31 10.58 -7.99 2.43
C ALA A 31 10.44 -6.71 3.27
N ASP A 32 11.10 -5.62 2.88
CA ASP A 32 11.08 -4.33 3.57
C ASP A 32 10.08 -3.33 2.97
N MET A 33 9.25 -3.77 2.03
CA MET A 33 8.25 -2.93 1.37
C MET A 33 6.83 -3.42 1.66
N LEU A 34 5.88 -2.51 1.53
CA LEU A 34 4.44 -2.78 1.56
C LEU A 34 3.79 -2.12 0.34
N ILE A 35 2.78 -2.80 -0.23
CA ILE A 35 1.98 -2.25 -1.33
C ILE A 35 1.12 -1.10 -0.80
N LYS A 36 1.11 0.01 -1.55
CA LYS A 36 0.21 1.13 -1.36
C LYS A 36 -0.92 1.04 -2.39
N ALA A 37 -2.04 0.43 -2.00
CA ALA A 37 -3.19 0.28 -2.88
C ALA A 37 -3.73 1.66 -3.31
N SER A 38 -4.18 1.76 -4.56
CA SER A 38 -4.65 2.98 -5.20
C SER A 38 -5.56 2.68 -6.39
N ARG A 39 -5.93 3.71 -7.17
CA ARG A 39 -6.64 3.53 -8.45
C ARG A 39 -5.81 2.79 -9.50
N HIS A 40 -4.48 2.74 -9.35
CA HIS A 40 -3.57 2.13 -10.31
C HIS A 40 -3.00 0.79 -9.85
N VAL A 41 -3.10 0.45 -8.57
CA VAL A 41 -2.55 -0.78 -8.00
C VAL A 41 -3.49 -1.33 -6.94
N ASP A 42 -3.88 -2.60 -7.05
CA ASP A 42 -4.70 -3.24 -6.01
C ASP A 42 -3.87 -3.80 -4.83
N GLN A 43 -4.54 -4.36 -3.83
CA GLN A 43 -3.89 -4.90 -2.63
C GLN A 43 -2.95 -6.08 -2.92
N ASN A 44 -3.14 -6.77 -4.05
CA ASN A 44 -2.28 -7.88 -4.50
C ASN A 44 -1.12 -7.39 -5.38
N GLY A 45 -1.02 -6.09 -5.61
CA GLY A 45 0.01 -5.46 -6.41
C GLY A 45 -0.29 -5.49 -7.91
N LYS A 46 -1.47 -5.93 -8.36
CA LYS A 46 -1.82 -5.90 -9.78
C LYS A 46 -1.99 -4.47 -10.24
N ILE A 47 -1.38 -4.14 -11.38
CA ILE A 47 -1.34 -2.80 -11.94
C ILE A 47 -2.50 -2.63 -12.94
N TYR A 48 -3.21 -1.52 -12.83
CA TYR A 48 -4.30 -1.09 -13.71
C TYR A 48 -3.98 0.28 -14.28
N LEU A 49 -3.74 0.34 -15.58
CA LEU A 49 -3.41 1.56 -16.32
C LEU A 49 -4.29 1.66 -17.57
N PRO A 50 -4.70 2.87 -17.99
CA PRO A 50 -5.36 3.06 -19.27
C PRO A 50 -4.58 2.44 -20.43
N TYR A 51 -3.25 2.57 -20.43
CA TYR A 51 -2.37 1.96 -21.45
C TYR A 51 -2.49 0.43 -21.54
N LEU A 52 -2.75 -0.26 -20.42
CA LEU A 52 -3.01 -1.70 -20.43
C LEU A 52 -4.43 -2.02 -20.89
N HIS A 53 -5.40 -1.18 -20.53
CA HIS A 53 -6.81 -1.34 -20.89
C HIS A 53 -7.05 -1.12 -22.39
N GLU A 54 -6.36 -0.15 -22.98
CA GLU A 54 -6.45 0.28 -24.38
C GLU A 54 -5.33 -0.32 -25.24
N TRP A 55 -4.69 -1.39 -24.76
CA TRP A 55 -3.57 -2.02 -25.44
C TRP A 55 -3.92 -2.39 -26.88
N ASN A 56 -3.09 -1.95 -27.82
CA ASN A 56 -3.22 -2.24 -29.24
C ASN A 56 -1.89 -2.79 -29.78
N PRO A 57 -1.84 -4.01 -30.35
CA PRO A 57 -0.60 -4.61 -30.86
C PRO A 57 0.14 -3.78 -31.92
N ASP A 58 -0.56 -2.90 -32.65
CA ASP A 58 0.03 -2.08 -33.72
C ASP A 58 0.67 -0.77 -33.19
N VAL A 59 0.38 -0.40 -31.94
CA VAL A 59 0.75 0.92 -31.37
C VAL A 59 1.41 0.80 -29.98
N SER A 60 1.00 -0.18 -29.18
CA SER A 60 1.45 -0.38 -27.82
C SER A 60 2.66 -1.32 -27.76
N ASP A 61 3.60 -1.01 -26.88
CA ASP A 61 4.75 -1.86 -26.61
C ASP A 61 5.14 -1.84 -25.12
N LEU A 62 6.08 -2.70 -24.74
CA LEU A 62 6.54 -2.80 -23.35
C LEU A 62 7.32 -1.56 -22.89
N ILE A 63 7.98 -0.85 -23.80
CA ILE A 63 8.75 0.35 -23.47
C ILE A 63 7.78 1.48 -23.09
N GLY A 64 6.74 1.69 -23.90
CA GLY A 64 5.66 2.64 -23.65
C GLY A 64 4.94 2.31 -22.35
N LEU A 65 4.66 1.02 -22.09
CA LEU A 65 4.09 0.60 -20.81
C LEU A 65 4.97 1.01 -19.62
N VAL A 66 6.28 0.76 -19.70
CA VAL A 66 7.23 1.14 -18.63
C VAL A 66 7.33 2.66 -18.47
N GLN A 67 7.30 3.42 -19.56
CA GLN A 67 7.28 4.89 -19.50
C GLN A 67 6.02 5.40 -18.78
N VAL A 68 4.85 4.86 -19.11
CA VAL A 68 3.59 5.19 -18.41
C VAL A 68 3.67 4.80 -16.93
N MET A 69 4.30 3.67 -16.58
CA MET A 69 4.53 3.29 -15.18
C MET A 69 5.44 4.28 -14.45
N ILE A 70 6.54 4.73 -15.07
CA ILE A 70 7.45 5.72 -14.48
C ILE A 70 6.71 7.02 -14.17
N MET A 71 5.93 7.54 -15.13
CA MET A 71 5.13 8.75 -14.93
C MET A 71 4.12 8.57 -13.80
N THR A 72 3.32 7.51 -13.87
CA THR A 72 2.27 7.22 -12.88
C THR A 72 2.84 7.03 -11.47
N PHE A 73 3.92 6.26 -11.33
CA PHE A 73 4.52 5.95 -10.03
C PHE A 73 5.41 7.05 -9.47
N SER A 74 5.81 8.02 -10.30
CA SER A 74 6.47 9.24 -9.81
C SER A 74 5.50 10.14 -9.02
N GLU A 75 4.22 10.17 -9.42
CA GLU A 75 3.16 10.92 -8.75
C GLU A 75 2.53 10.12 -7.60
N MET A 76 2.28 8.83 -7.84
CA MET A 76 1.61 7.94 -6.90
C MET A 76 2.43 6.66 -6.69
N PRO A 77 3.44 6.68 -5.80
CA PRO A 77 4.30 5.52 -5.55
C PRO A 77 3.47 4.30 -5.09
N PRO A 78 3.65 3.12 -5.72
CA PRO A 78 2.83 1.95 -5.45
C PRO A 78 3.33 1.11 -4.27
N VAL A 79 4.49 1.47 -3.70
CA VAL A 79 5.07 0.85 -2.51
C VAL A 79 5.57 1.91 -1.54
N TYR A 80 5.65 1.54 -0.27
CA TYR A 80 6.35 2.30 0.76
C TYR A 80 7.24 1.38 1.59
N ALA A 81 8.29 1.95 2.18
CA ALA A 81 9.17 1.20 3.07
C ALA A 81 8.47 0.92 4.40
N LYS A 82 8.67 -0.29 4.95
CA LYS A 82 8.26 -0.62 6.31
C LYS A 82 8.98 0.30 7.30
N PRO A 83 8.30 0.80 8.35
CA PRO A 83 8.96 1.52 9.43
C PRO A 83 10.04 0.62 10.06
N LYS A 84 11.30 1.06 10.04
CA LYS A 84 12.39 0.36 10.70
C LYS A 84 12.31 0.67 12.20
N GLY A 85 11.74 -0.25 12.97
CA GLY A 85 11.73 -0.25 14.44
C GLY A 85 11.13 1.01 15.07
N ALA A 86 9.92 0.92 15.62
CA ALA A 86 9.58 1.81 16.72
C ALA A 86 10.62 1.54 17.84
N PRO A 87 11.24 2.56 18.45
CA PRO A 87 12.04 2.32 19.65
C PRO A 87 11.17 1.55 20.64
N PRO A 88 11.71 0.52 21.33
CA PRO A 88 10.95 -0.18 22.35
C PRO A 88 10.44 0.88 23.32
N THR A 89 9.13 0.98 23.46
CA THR A 89 8.51 1.81 24.48
C THR A 89 9.16 1.39 25.80
N PRO A 90 9.78 2.30 26.58
CA PRO A 90 10.25 1.93 27.90
C PRO A 90 9.04 1.37 28.65
N ALA A 91 9.15 0.14 29.15
CA ALA A 91 8.15 -0.40 30.06
C ALA A 91 8.08 0.58 31.24
N GLN A 92 7.01 1.38 31.30
CA GLN A 92 6.74 2.17 32.49
C GLN A 92 6.61 1.20 33.66
N PRO A 93 7.35 1.39 34.76
CA PRO A 93 7.10 0.66 35.98
C PRO A 93 5.61 0.82 36.32
N ALA A 94 4.92 -0.30 36.56
CA ALA A 94 3.55 -0.27 37.04
C ALA A 94 3.51 0.55 38.35
N MET A 95 2.96 1.76 38.28
CA MET A 95 2.71 2.56 39.47
C MET A 95 1.55 1.90 40.22
N PRO A 96 1.66 1.66 41.54
CA PRO A 96 0.55 1.15 42.32
C PRO A 96 -0.55 2.22 42.35
N TYR A 97 -1.70 1.92 41.75
CA TYR A 97 -2.87 2.77 41.82
C TYR A 97 -3.35 2.85 43.29
N PRO A 98 -3.55 4.05 43.87
CA PRO A 98 -4.26 4.18 45.14
C PRO A 98 -5.72 3.84 44.91
N THR A 99 -6.23 2.79 45.56
CA THR A 99 -7.66 2.50 45.63
C THR A 99 -8.33 3.56 46.49
N THR A 100 -8.99 4.54 45.88
CA THR A 100 -9.95 5.40 46.58
C THR A 100 -11.30 4.67 46.66
N PRO A 101 -11.90 4.54 47.85
CA PRO A 101 -13.24 3.95 47.98
C PRO A 101 -14.27 4.94 47.44
N TYR A 102 -15.04 4.53 46.44
CA TYR A 102 -16.20 5.28 45.94
C TYR A 102 -17.29 5.33 47.02
N PRO A 103 -17.93 6.49 47.27
CA PRO A 103 -19.14 6.53 48.07
C PRO A 103 -20.32 5.94 47.29
N THR A 104 -21.01 4.99 47.91
CA THR A 104 -22.28 4.42 47.47
C THR A 104 -23.35 5.51 47.31
N GLN A 105 -23.91 5.65 46.11
CA GLN A 105 -25.12 6.45 45.89
C GLN A 105 -26.35 5.71 46.47
N PRO A 106 -27.28 6.40 47.15
CA PRO A 106 -28.50 5.77 47.65
C PRO A 106 -29.49 5.49 46.51
N ILE A 107 -30.03 4.27 46.51
CA ILE A 107 -31.10 3.80 45.63
C ILE A 107 -32.38 4.59 45.97
N LEU A 108 -32.90 5.36 45.02
CA LEU A 108 -34.24 5.93 45.13
C LEU A 108 -35.27 4.87 44.72
N HIS A 109 -36.09 4.45 45.69
CA HIS A 109 -37.32 3.70 45.48
C HIS A 109 -38.42 4.59 44.90
N ALA A 110 -39.10 4.11 43.86
CA ALA A 110 -40.53 4.29 43.54
C ALA A 110 -40.79 3.41 42.30
N ILE A 111 -41.49 2.26 42.29
CA ILE A 111 -42.92 1.99 42.57
C ILE A 111 -43.91 3.13 42.35
N THR A 112 -44.38 3.27 41.11
CA THR A 112 -45.77 2.98 40.70
C THR A 112 -45.82 2.77 39.19
#